data_AF-A0A7Y8FYL2-F1
#
_entry.id   AF-A0A7Y8FYL2-F1
#
_cell.length_a   1.000
_cell.length_b   1.000
_cell.length_c   1.000
_cell.angle_alpha   90.00
_cell.angle_beta   90.00
_cell.angle_gamma   90.00
#
_symmetry.space_group_name_H-M   'P 1'
#
loop_
_entity.id
_entity.type
_entity.pdbx_description
1 polymer ?
#
loop_
_entity_poly.entity_id
_entity_poly.type
_entity_poly.pdbx_seq_one_letter_code
_entity_poly.pdbx_strand_id
1 'polypeptide(L)'
;MNCYTDANIIDGERMEGTLCATQESGFFGGGEPEVYFGPWNRKFMKEYASAATAGVAQDWKGKRVFLQCDPTLASDNKTVAKRFCKVTVNDQLLVSATIKYVK
;
A
#
# COMPACT_ATOMS: atom_id res chain seq x y z
N MET A 1 1.67 4.74 -12.27
CA MET A 1 1.90 3.95 -11.03
C MET A 1 2.61 4.86 -10.05
N ASN A 2 2.03 5.10 -8.87
CA ASN A 2 2.63 5.95 -7.82
C ASN A 2 3.31 5.02 -6.81
N CYS A 3 4.57 5.29 -6.47
CA CYS A 3 5.36 4.48 -5.54
C CYS A 3 6.01 5.37 -4.49
N TYR A 4 6.04 4.88 -3.27
CA TYR A 4 6.63 5.52 -2.11
C TYR A 4 7.55 4.51 -1.42
N THR A 5 8.80 4.90 -1.22
CA THR A 5 9.80 4.07 -0.56
C THR A 5 10.22 4.76 0.72
N ASP A 6 10.27 3.98 1.80
CA ASP A 6 10.76 4.44 3.10
C ASP A 6 11.61 3.32 3.73
N ALA A 7 12.47 3.68 4.66
CA ALA A 7 13.32 2.74 5.37
C ALA A 7 13.35 3.06 6.86
N ASN A 8 12.99 2.07 7.67
CA ASN A 8 12.89 2.19 9.12
C ASN A 8 13.65 1.06 9.81
N ILE A 9 13.90 1.23 11.11
CA ILE A 9 14.52 0.19 11.95
C ILE A 9 13.41 -0.74 12.44
N ILE A 10 13.47 -2.00 12.03
CA ILE A 10 12.53 -3.05 12.40
C ILE A 10 13.29 -4.14 13.16
N ASP A 11 12.92 -4.39 14.41
CA ASP A 11 13.61 -5.33 15.31
C ASP A 11 15.13 -5.09 15.40
N GLY A 12 15.57 -3.83 15.31
CA GLY A 12 16.99 -3.47 15.33
C GLY A 12 17.72 -3.56 13.98
N GLU A 13 17.05 -4.01 12.91
CA GLU A 13 17.61 -4.07 11.56
C GLU A 13 17.02 -2.98 10.65
N ARG A 14 17.86 -2.34 9.83
CA ARG A 14 17.36 -1.39 8.84
C ARG A 14 16.65 -2.14 7.72
N MET A 15 15.37 -1.86 7.54
CA MET A 15 14.53 -2.45 6.51
C MET A 15 14.00 -1.36 5.60
N GLU A 16 14.02 -1.61 4.29
CA GLU A 16 13.42 -0.75 3.28
C GLU A 16 12.12 -1.38 2.77
N GLY A 17 11.07 -0.57 2.67
CA GLY A 17 9.77 -0.95 2.13
C GLY A 17 9.35 -0.01 1.01
N THR A 18 8.82 -0.57 -0.07
CA THR A 18 8.21 0.18 -1.17
C THR A 18 6.73 -0.13 -1.24
N LEU A 19 5.91 0.92 -1.21
CA LEU A 19 4.47 0.89 -1.32
C LEU A 19 4.05 1.58 -2.62
N CYS A 20 3.42 0.84 -3.53
CA CYS A 20 2.95 1.36 -4.81
C CYS A 20 1.44 1.17 -4.98
N ALA A 21 0.85 1.90 -5.92
CA ALA A 21 -0.49 1.59 -6.41
C ALA A 21 -0.64 1.79 -7.92
N THR A 22 -1.55 1.00 -8.49
CA THR A 22 -2.05 1.23 -9.85
C THR A 22 -2.97 2.44 -9.90
N GLN A 23 -3.10 3.02 -11.08
CA GLN A 23 -4.17 3.98 -11.37
C GLN A 23 -5.50 3.23 -11.44
N GLU A 24 -6.62 3.95 -11.34
CA GLU A 24 -7.92 3.40 -11.75
C GLU A 24 -7.93 3.29 -13.29
N SER A 25 -7.20 2.34 -13.87
CA SER A 25 -7.11 2.20 -15.31
C SER A 25 -7.15 0.73 -15.72
N GLY A 26 -8.37 0.19 -15.79
CA GLY A 26 -8.63 -0.99 -16.61
C GLY A 26 -8.88 -0.56 -18.06
N PHE A 27 -8.35 -1.32 -19.03
CA PHE A 27 -8.61 -1.16 -20.48
C PHE A 27 -10.12 -1.23 -20.84
N PHE A 28 -10.97 -1.63 -19.87
CA PHE A 28 -12.44 -1.63 -19.96
C PHE A 28 -13.16 -0.77 -18.90
N GLY A 29 -12.48 0.16 -18.23
CA GLY A 29 -13.10 1.10 -17.28
C GLY A 29 -13.58 0.46 -15.97
N GLY A 30 -13.07 0.94 -14.83
CA GLY A 30 -13.70 0.69 -13.53
C GLY A 30 -13.23 -0.53 -12.73
N GLY A 31 -12.02 -1.04 -12.97
CA GLY A 31 -11.41 -2.01 -12.06
C GLY A 31 -10.99 -1.35 -10.74
N GLU A 32 -11.24 -2.01 -9.62
CA GLU A 32 -10.76 -1.56 -8.31
C GLU A 32 -9.23 -1.40 -8.34
N PRO A 33 -8.66 -0.28 -7.83
CA PRO A 33 -7.23 -0.10 -7.86
C PRO A 33 -6.52 -1.07 -6.91
N GLU A 34 -5.28 -1.40 -7.24
CA GLU A 34 -4.46 -2.35 -6.50
C GLU A 34 -3.34 -1.63 -5.76
N VAL A 35 -3.04 -2.09 -4.56
CA VAL A 35 -1.92 -1.67 -3.72
C VAL A 35 -0.88 -2.78 -3.69
N TYR A 36 0.37 -2.38 -3.82
CA TYR A 36 1.52 -3.27 -3.86
C TYR A 36 2.45 -2.89 -2.73
N PHE A 37 2.92 -3.87 -1.97
CA PHE A 37 3.98 -3.66 -1.01
C PHE A 37 5.14 -4.62 -1.28
N GLY A 38 6.36 -4.15 -1.04
CA GLY A 38 7.55 -4.88 -1.38
C GLY A 38 8.83 -4.38 -0.75
N PRO A 39 9.64 -5.22 -0.10
CA PRO A 39 10.98 -4.81 0.31
C PRO A 39 11.88 -4.63 -0.92
N TRP A 40 12.72 -3.60 -0.93
CA TRP A 40 13.63 -3.26 -2.03
C TRP A 40 12.94 -3.25 -3.42
N ASN A 41 11.76 -2.64 -3.50
CA ASN A 41 10.96 -2.53 -4.73
C ASN A 41 10.48 -3.87 -5.33
N ARG A 42 10.53 -4.98 -4.58
CA ARG A 42 9.97 -6.27 -5.01
C ARG A 42 8.49 -6.36 -4.65
N LYS A 43 7.57 -6.26 -5.61
CA LYS A 43 6.11 -6.40 -5.41
C LYS A 43 5.72 -7.74 -4.75
N PHE A 44 5.81 -7.81 -3.43
CA PHE A 44 5.66 -9.02 -2.62
C PHE A 44 4.20 -9.25 -2.21
N MET A 45 3.53 -8.21 -1.73
CA MET A 45 2.09 -8.18 -1.51
C MET A 45 1.44 -7.43 -2.67
N LYS A 46 0.37 -7.98 -3.21
CA LYS A 46 -0.45 -7.36 -4.25
C LYS A 46 -1.91 -7.58 -3.88
N GLU A 47 -2.61 -6.52 -3.52
CA GLU A 47 -3.98 -6.61 -3.00
C GLU A 47 -4.86 -5.51 -3.60
N TYR A 48 -6.16 -5.78 -3.71
CA TYR A 48 -7.13 -4.74 -4.03
C TYR A 48 -7.20 -3.71 -2.90
N ALA A 49 -7.54 -2.46 -3.24
CA ALA A 49 -7.64 -1.39 -2.27
C ALA A 49 -8.67 -1.71 -1.16
N SER A 50 -9.78 -2.39 -1.47
CA SER A 50 -10.80 -2.88 -0.52
C SER A 50 -10.21 -3.87 0.48
N ALA A 51 -9.50 -4.88 0.00
CA ALA A 51 -8.81 -5.86 0.84
C ALA A 51 -7.80 -5.16 1.76
N ALA A 52 -7.00 -4.25 1.20
CA ALA A 52 -6.07 -3.43 1.98
C ALA A 52 -6.79 -2.55 3.02
N THR A 53 -8.04 -2.14 2.79
CA THR A 53 -8.84 -1.39 3.77
C THR A 53 -9.31 -2.24 4.94
N ALA A 54 -9.67 -3.50 4.67
CA ALA A 54 -9.93 -4.49 5.72
C ALA A 54 -8.64 -4.84 6.50
N GLY A 55 -7.48 -4.67 5.86
CA GLY A 55 -6.18 -5.00 6.39
C GLY A 55 -5.76 -6.41 5.96
N VAL A 56 -4.57 -6.53 5.40
CA VAL A 56 -4.02 -7.79 4.90
C VAL A 56 -2.74 -8.12 5.65
N ALA A 57 -2.69 -9.29 6.27
CA ALA A 57 -1.50 -9.80 6.94
C ALA A 57 -0.85 -10.90 6.11
N GLN A 58 0.48 -10.89 6.03
CA GLN A 58 1.25 -11.94 5.38
C GLN A 58 2.56 -12.18 6.14
N ASP A 59 2.98 -13.44 6.23
CA ASP A 59 4.30 -13.77 6.76
C ASP A 59 5.38 -13.53 5.69
N TRP A 60 6.47 -12.88 6.09
CA TRP A 60 7.66 -12.75 5.28
C TRP A 60 8.91 -13.01 6.12
N LYS A 61 9.60 -14.11 5.84
CA LYS A 61 10.82 -14.53 6.55
C LYS A 61 10.60 -14.60 8.08
N GLY A 62 9.43 -15.06 8.53
CA GLY A 62 9.08 -15.15 9.95
C GLY A 62 8.76 -13.79 10.60
N LYS A 63 8.64 -12.72 9.81
CA LYS A 63 8.12 -11.42 10.26
C LYS A 63 6.69 -11.25 9.77
N ARG A 64 5.81 -10.78 10.65
CA ARG A 64 4.42 -10.48 10.31
C ARG A 64 4.34 -9.13 9.61
N VAL A 65 4.10 -9.14 8.31
CA VAL A 65 3.84 -7.93 7.53
C VAL A 65 2.34 -7.65 7.53
N PHE A 66 1.93 -6.41 7.75
CA PHE A 66 0.54 -6.00 7.73
C PHE A 66 0.38 -4.73 6.89
N LEU A 67 -0.38 -4.86 5.80
CA LEU A 67 -0.76 -3.77 4.90
C LEU A 67 -2.16 -3.31 5.27
N GLN A 68 -2.31 -2.02 5.57
CA GLN A 68 -3.60 -1.41 5.88
C GLN A 68 -3.75 -0.07 5.19
N CYS A 69 -4.90 0.17 4.58
CA CYS A 69 -5.30 1.46 4.04
C CYS A 69 -6.50 2.01 4.78
N ASP A 70 -6.55 3.33 4.92
CA ASP A 70 -7.73 4.03 5.38
C ASP A 70 -8.83 3.96 4.31
N PRO A 71 -10.11 3.97 4.72
CA PRO A 71 -11.22 4.11 3.78
C PRO A 71 -11.08 5.41 2.98
N THR A 72 -11.59 5.42 1.75
CA THR A 72 -11.46 6.57 0.85
C THR A 72 -11.99 7.85 1.51
N LEU A 73 -11.15 8.88 1.58
CA LEU A 73 -11.61 10.24 1.87
C LEU A 73 -12.31 10.76 0.61
N ALA A 74 -13.61 11.02 0.67
CA ALA A 74 -14.36 11.56 -0.46
C ALA A 74 -13.76 12.91 -0.89
N SER A 75 -13.22 12.97 -2.11
CA SER A 75 -12.74 14.21 -2.74
C SER A 75 -13.70 14.56 -3.88
N ASP A 76 -14.60 15.49 -3.60
CA ASP A 76 -15.15 16.49 -4.53
C ASP A 76 -14.95 16.23 -6.04
N ASN A 77 -15.82 15.42 -6.65
CA ASN A 77 -16.21 15.30 -8.08
C ASN A 77 -15.16 15.53 -9.22
N LYS A 78 -13.85 15.58 -8.93
CA LYS A 78 -12.74 15.88 -9.85
C LYS A 78 -11.56 14.92 -9.68
N THR A 79 -11.89 13.63 -9.55
CA THR A 79 -11.08 12.54 -10.12
C THR A 79 -9.75 12.16 -9.45
N VAL A 80 -9.60 12.32 -8.12
CA VAL A 80 -8.52 11.62 -7.39
C VAL A 80 -9.02 11.04 -6.06
N ALA A 81 -9.26 9.73 -6.02
CA ALA A 81 -9.47 9.04 -4.75
C ALA A 81 -8.12 8.97 -4.01
N LYS A 82 -8.09 9.42 -2.75
CA LYS A 82 -6.90 9.35 -1.89
C LYS A 82 -7.13 8.36 -0.77
N ARG A 83 -6.18 7.46 -0.55
CA ARG A 83 -6.14 6.59 0.63
C ARG A 83 -4.79 6.70 1.29
N PHE A 84 -4.78 6.92 2.59
CA PHE A 84 -3.58 6.76 3.37
C PHE A 84 -3.35 5.27 3.60
N CYS A 85 -2.19 4.75 3.23
CA CYS A 85 -1.84 3.36 3.39
C CYS A 85 -0.56 3.26 4.19
N LYS A 86 -0.50 2.28 5.10
CA LYS A 86 0.66 1.98 5.92
C LYS A 86 0.98 0.50 5.85
N VAL A 87 2.26 0.20 6.00
CA VAL A 87 2.76 -1.15 6.18
C VAL A 87 3.54 -1.21 7.47
N THR A 88 3.16 -2.17 8.31
CA THR A 88 3.90 -2.50 9.53
C THR A 88 4.54 -3.87 9.41
N VAL A 89 5.68 -4.04 10.04
CA VAL A 89 6.36 -5.34 10.19
C VAL A 89 6.56 -5.57 11.68
N ASN A 90 6.04 -6.68 12.21
CA ASN A 90 6.01 -6.96 13.65
C ASN A 90 5.45 -5.76 14.45
N ASP A 91 4.32 -5.21 13.95
CA ASP A 91 3.63 -4.03 14.50
C ASP A 91 4.44 -2.71 14.52
N GLN A 92 5.64 -2.69 13.93
CA GLN A 92 6.46 -1.49 13.77
C GLN A 92 6.25 -0.87 12.38
N LEU A 93 6.11 0.46 12.30
CA LEU A 93 5.90 1.16 11.04
C LEU A 93 7.12 1.03 10.13
N LEU A 94 6.92 0.51 8.91
CA LEU A 94 7.97 0.42 7.90
C LEU A 94 7.83 1.51 6.83
N VAL A 95 6.63 1.68 6.27
CA VAL A 95 6.35 2.71 5.25
C VAL A 95 4.91 3.16 5.37
N SER A 96 4.65 4.44 5.13
CA SER A 96 3.30 4.95 4.93
C SER A 96 3.25 6.03 3.87
N ALA A 97 2.14 6.12 3.16
CA ALA A 97 1.94 7.13 2.14
C ALA A 97 0.47 7.39 1.85
N THR A 98 0.15 8.62 1.45
CA THR A 98 -1.12 8.93 0.80
C THR A 98 -1.04 8.54 -0.67
N ILE A 99 -1.68 7.44 -1.01
CA ILE A 99 -1.81 6.96 -2.37
C ILE A 99 -2.91 7.75 -3.09
N LYS A 100 -2.59 8.24 -4.30
CA LYS A 100 -3.52 8.90 -5.21
C LYS A 100 -3.88 7.94 -6.33
N TYR A 101 -5.15 7.58 -6.43
CA TYR A 101 -5.71 6.88 -7.58
C TYR A 101 -6.23 7.93 -8.54
N VAL A 102 -5.50 8.15 -9.63
CA VAL A 102 -5.94 9.02 -10.71
C VAL A 102 -6.93 8.21 -11.56
N LYS A 103 -8.12 8.77 -11.81
CA LYS A 103 -9.12 8.23 -12.72
C LYS A 103 -8.74 8.47 -14.18
#